data_AF-A0A7Y5MT64-F1
#
_entry.id   AF-A0A7Y5MT64-F1
#
_cell.length_a   1.000
_cell.length_b   1.000
_cell.length_c   1.000
_cell.angle_alpha   90.00
_cell.angle_beta   90.00
_cell.angle_gamma   90.00
#
_symmetry.space_group_name_H-M   'P 1'
#
loop_
_entity.id
_entity.type
_entity.pdbx_description
1 polymer ?
#
loop_
_entity_poly.entity_id
_entity_poly.type
_entity_poly.pdbx_seq_one_letter_code
_entity_poly.pdbx_strand_id
1 'polypeptide(L)'
;MNRMLKKILPHCIAILSFLLILIAYFFPQVEGKVVTQGDIVQYMGMSQEAREFKKQTGETTLWTNSMFGGMPTYQINTVNAGNTLQVADKLASLGIKAPIGRFFTAMLGFYILMIVLG
;
A
#
# COMPACT_ATOMS: atom_id res chain seq x y z
N MET A 1 -32.04 -23.83 6.97
CA MET A 1 -31.00 -22.88 6.51
C MET A 1 -30.96 -22.85 5.00
N ASN A 2 -31.14 -21.68 4.40
CA ASN A 2 -31.28 -21.49 2.95
C ASN A 2 -30.07 -22.11 2.21
N ARG A 3 -30.28 -22.84 1.11
CA ARG A 3 -29.25 -23.66 0.43
C ARG A 3 -28.06 -22.81 -0.05
N MET A 4 -28.33 -21.56 -0.43
CA MET A 4 -27.33 -20.56 -0.79
C MET A 4 -26.45 -20.16 0.40
N LEU A 5 -27.05 -20.01 1.59
CA LEU A 5 -26.34 -19.63 2.81
C LEU A 5 -25.31 -20.68 3.19
N LYS A 6 -25.65 -21.97 3.06
CA LYS A 6 -24.72 -23.08 3.33
C LYS A 6 -23.50 -23.10 2.41
N LYS A 7 -23.61 -22.56 1.18
CA LYS A 7 -22.50 -22.48 0.22
C LYS A 7 -21.62 -21.26 0.45
N ILE A 8 -22.21 -20.12 0.83
CA ILE A 8 -21.48 -18.87 1.04
C ILE A 8 -20.74 -18.85 2.39
N LEU A 9 -21.32 -19.49 3.40
CA LEU A 9 -20.78 -19.52 4.76
C LEU A 9 -19.30 -19.95 4.86
N PRO A 10 -18.81 -21.04 4.24
CA PRO A 10 -17.40 -21.42 4.31
C PRO A 10 -16.47 -20.36 3.72
N HIS A 11 -16.87 -19.65 2.66
CA HIS A 11 -16.07 -18.58 2.07
C HIS A 11 -15.95 -17.37 2.99
N CYS A 12 -17.06 -16.97 3.62
CA CYS A 12 -17.04 -15.90 4.62
C CYS A 12 -16.16 -16.26 5.82
N ILE A 13 -16.22 -17.51 6.29
CA ILE A 13 -15.37 -18.01 7.38
C ILE A 13 -13.89 -17.95 7.00
N ALA A 14 -13.52 -18.38 5.78
CA ALA A 14 -12.14 -18.33 5.30
C ALA A 14 -11.61 -16.90 5.21
N ILE A 15 -12.37 -15.97 4.63
CA ILE A 15 -11.96 -14.57 4.50
C ILE A 15 -11.79 -13.93 5.89
N LEU A 16 -12.72 -14.20 6.82
CA LEU A 16 -12.63 -13.70 8.19
C LEU A 16 -11.43 -14.28 8.93
N SER A 17 -11.14 -15.58 8.76
CA SER A 17 -10.01 -16.21 9.42
C SER A 17 -8.67 -15.66 8.93
N PHE A 18 -8.52 -15.38 7.63
CA PHE A 18 -7.33 -14.73 7.08
C PHE A 18 -7.08 -13.38 7.75
N LEU A 19 -8.13 -12.55 7.86
CA LEU A 19 -8.01 -11.24 8.49
C LEU A 19 -7.59 -11.35 9.97
N LEU A 20 -8.22 -12.26 10.72
CA LEU A 20 -7.90 -12.48 12.14
C LEU A 20 -6.46 -12.96 12.33
N ILE A 21 -6.01 -13.92 11.53
CA ILE A 21 -4.63 -14.44 11.59
C ILE A 21 -3.62 -13.34 11.29
N LEU A 22 -3.85 -12.54 10.25
CA LEU A 22 -2.95 -11.45 9.88
C LEU A 22 -2.90 -10.34 10.93
N ILE A 23 -4.04 -9.98 11.53
CA ILE A 23 -4.08 -8.99 12.62
C ILE A 23 -3.32 -9.53 13.84
N ALA A 24 -3.50 -10.80 14.20
CA ALA A 24 -2.81 -11.41 15.32
C ALA A 24 -1.28 -11.47 15.07
N TYR A 25 -0.87 -11.86 13.88
CA TYR A 25 0.55 -11.99 13.52
C TYR A 25 1.25 -10.63 13.37
N PHE A 26 0.61 -9.68 12.68
CA PHE A 26 1.13 -8.33 12.46
C PHE A 26 0.55 -7.31 13.46
N PHE A 27 0.26 -7.75 14.69
CA PHE A 27 -0.27 -6.88 15.74
C PHE A 27 0.56 -5.59 15.97
N PRO A 28 1.92 -5.61 15.88
CA PRO A 28 2.71 -4.38 15.97
C PRO A 28 2.30 -3.28 14.98
N GLN A 29 1.81 -3.64 13.79
CA GLN A 29 1.29 -2.67 12.82
C GLN A 29 0.05 -1.93 13.36
N VAL A 30 -0.83 -2.63 14.06
CA VAL A 30 -2.05 -2.07 14.65
C VAL A 30 -1.71 -1.14 15.81
N GLU A 31 -0.64 -1.44 16.54
CA GLU A 31 -0.07 -0.55 17.56
C GLU A 31 0.65 0.68 16.98
N GLY A 32 0.72 0.81 15.64
CA GLY A 32 1.42 1.90 14.97
C GLY A 32 2.94 1.78 15.01
N LYS A 33 3.49 0.64 15.43
CA LYS A 33 4.93 0.39 15.37
C LYS A 33 5.35 0.22 13.92
N VAL A 34 6.26 1.08 13.50
CA VAL A 34 6.82 1.07 12.15
C VAL A 34 8.33 0.85 12.23
N VAL A 35 8.85 0.06 11.31
CA VAL A 35 10.29 -0.11 11.15
C VAL A 35 10.83 1.12 10.44
N THR A 36 11.86 1.74 11.00
CA THR A 36 12.55 2.87 10.34
C THR A 36 13.22 2.38 9.07
N GLN A 37 12.82 2.95 7.93
CA GLN A 37 13.39 2.63 6.63
C GLN A 37 14.32 3.77 6.22
N GLY A 38 15.64 3.53 6.30
CA GLY A 38 16.67 4.54 5.98
C GLY A 38 16.46 5.16 4.60
N ASP A 39 16.15 4.34 3.60
CA ASP A 39 15.88 4.78 2.23
C ASP A 39 14.68 5.73 2.15
N ILE A 40 13.60 5.48 2.90
CA ILE A 40 12.44 6.39 2.97
C ILE A 40 12.84 7.70 3.63
N VAL A 41 13.57 7.65 4.75
CA VAL A 41 14.01 8.86 5.46
C VAL A 41 14.90 9.72 4.56
N GLN A 42 15.85 9.10 3.86
CA GLN A 42 16.72 9.78 2.92
C GLN A 42 15.91 10.37 1.75
N TYR A 43 15.01 9.59 1.14
CA TYR A 43 14.12 10.06 0.08
C TYR A 43 13.26 11.27 0.50
N MET A 44 12.74 11.26 1.73
CA MET A 44 11.99 12.40 2.27
C MET A 44 12.86 13.65 2.36
N GLY A 45 14.12 13.53 2.77
CA GLY A 45 15.07 14.64 2.77
C GLY A 45 15.41 15.13 1.36
N MET A 46 15.76 14.22 0.45
CA MET A 46 16.13 14.57 -0.94
C MET A 46 14.99 15.30 -1.67
N SER A 47 13.74 14.87 -1.47
CA SER A 47 12.57 15.40 -2.17
C SER A 47 11.94 16.64 -1.53
N GLN A 48 12.46 17.10 -0.38
CA GLN A 48 11.84 18.17 0.42
C GLN A 48 11.75 19.51 -0.34
N GLU A 49 12.83 19.95 -1.00
CA GLU A 49 12.83 21.20 -1.80
C GLU A 49 11.76 21.14 -2.91
N ALA A 50 11.71 20.02 -3.65
CA ALA A 50 10.77 19.86 -4.75
C ALA A 50 9.30 19.82 -4.26
N ARG A 51 9.04 19.23 -3.09
CA ARG A 51 7.72 19.23 -2.45
C ARG A 51 7.30 20.62 -2.01
N GLU A 52 8.21 21.36 -1.40
CA GLU A 52 7.94 22.70 -0.90
C GLU A 52 7.71 23.68 -2.06
N PHE A 53 8.54 23.62 -3.12
CA PHE A 53 8.32 24.38 -4.35
C PHE A 53 6.91 24.14 -4.92
N LYS A 54 6.52 22.86 -5.07
CA LYS A 54 5.18 22.50 -5.57
C LYS A 54 4.06 22.98 -4.67
N LYS A 55 4.26 22.99 -3.36
CA LYS A 55 3.27 23.50 -2.40
C LYS A 55 3.06 25.02 -2.54
N GLN A 56 4.12 25.77 -2.86
CA GLN A 56 4.08 27.23 -2.99
C GLN A 56 3.60 27.71 -4.35
N THR A 57 4.07 27.08 -5.44
CA THR A 57 3.79 27.52 -6.81
C THR A 57 2.66 26.74 -7.48
N GLY A 58 2.33 25.55 -6.97
CA GLY A 58 1.45 24.58 -7.63
C GLY A 58 2.13 23.78 -8.75
N GLU A 59 3.35 24.15 -9.14
CA GLU A 59 4.08 23.54 -10.25
C GLU A 59 5.08 22.47 -9.78
N THR A 60 5.28 21.43 -10.59
CA THR A 60 6.26 20.39 -10.26
C THR A 60 7.62 20.79 -10.84
N THR A 61 8.61 21.08 -9.98
CA THR A 61 9.98 21.34 -10.45
C THR A 61 10.63 20.06 -10.99
N LEU A 62 11.39 20.19 -12.07
CA LEU A 62 12.19 19.13 -12.69
C LEU A 62 13.66 19.11 -12.20
N TRP A 63 14.06 20.09 -11.40
CA TRP A 63 15.43 20.23 -10.87
C TRP A 63 15.40 20.65 -9.40
N THR A 64 16.29 20.08 -8.59
CA THR A 64 16.51 20.45 -7.19
C THR A 64 17.94 20.94 -7.02
N ASN A 65 18.15 22.00 -6.22
CA ASN A 65 19.49 22.56 -5.98
C ASN A 65 20.14 22.01 -4.70
N SER A 66 19.33 21.44 -3.80
CA SER A 66 19.78 20.97 -2.48
C SER A 66 20.61 19.68 -2.53
N MET A 67 20.60 18.97 -3.66
CA MET A 67 21.28 17.69 -3.81
C MET A 67 22.52 17.81 -4.69
N PHE A 68 23.72 17.63 -4.12
CA PHE A 68 25.00 17.56 -4.84
C PHE A 68 25.26 18.70 -5.86
N GLY A 69 24.83 19.92 -5.56
CA GLY A 69 24.97 21.09 -6.45
C GLY A 69 23.95 21.14 -7.59
N GLY A 70 22.98 20.22 -7.60
CA GLY A 70 21.92 20.14 -8.59
C GLY A 70 21.64 18.70 -9.01
N MET A 71 20.37 18.29 -9.04
CA MET A 71 19.98 17.04 -9.72
C MET A 71 18.56 17.10 -10.30
N PRO A 72 18.24 16.27 -11.31
CA PRO A 72 16.88 16.13 -11.77
C PRO A 72 15.95 15.50 -10.73
N THR A 73 14.75 16.04 -10.56
CA THR A 73 13.81 15.60 -9.51
C THR A 73 13.04 14.34 -9.86
N TYR A 74 12.95 13.95 -11.14
CA TYR A 74 12.20 12.75 -11.55
C TYR A 74 12.73 11.45 -10.91
N GLN A 75 13.99 11.43 -10.45
CA GLN A 75 14.60 10.29 -9.75
C GLN A 75 14.17 10.20 -8.28
N ILE A 76 13.80 11.33 -7.68
CA ILE A 76 13.54 11.47 -6.24
C ILE A 76 12.13 11.99 -5.93
N ASN A 77 11.32 12.28 -6.95
CA ASN A 77 9.96 12.77 -6.79
C ASN A 77 9.10 12.21 -7.92
N THR A 78 8.32 11.19 -7.60
CA THR A 78 7.44 10.52 -8.55
C THR A 78 6.17 11.32 -8.78
N VAL A 79 5.89 11.62 -10.05
CA VAL A 79 4.62 12.23 -10.44
C VAL A 79 3.54 11.14 -10.44
N ASN A 80 2.62 11.21 -9.49
CA ASN A 80 1.53 10.23 -9.33
C ASN A 80 0.26 10.56 -10.15
N ALA A 81 0.29 11.60 -10.98
CA ALA A 81 -0.88 12.03 -11.74
C ALA A 81 -1.35 10.92 -12.70
N GLY A 82 -2.60 10.48 -12.56
CA GLY A 82 -3.22 9.47 -13.43
C GLY A 82 -2.99 8.01 -13.03
N ASN A 83 -2.37 7.73 -11.87
CA ASN A 83 -2.13 6.35 -11.44
C ASN A 83 -3.39 5.69 -10.85
N THR A 84 -4.19 5.06 -11.72
CA THR A 84 -5.40 4.30 -11.34
C THR A 84 -5.09 3.00 -10.59
N LEU A 85 -3.86 2.49 -10.68
CA LEU A 85 -3.44 1.28 -9.99
C LEU A 85 -3.51 1.46 -8.46
N GLN A 86 -3.30 2.68 -7.96
CA GLN A 86 -3.44 2.97 -6.52
C GLN A 86 -4.87 2.73 -6.01
N VAL A 87 -5.88 2.96 -6.85
CA VAL A 87 -7.28 2.70 -6.49
C VAL A 87 -7.53 1.20 -6.44
N ALA A 88 -7.03 0.46 -7.42
CA ALA A 88 -7.13 -1.00 -7.46
C ALA A 88 -6.42 -1.65 -6.26
N ASP A 89 -5.20 -1.19 -5.93
CA ASP A 89 -4.44 -1.65 -4.77
C ASP A 89 -5.18 -1.39 -3.46
N LYS A 90 -5.75 -0.18 -3.29
CA LYS A 90 -6.54 0.18 -2.12
C LYS A 90 -7.81 -0.68 -2.00
N LEU A 91 -8.48 -0.98 -3.10
CA LEU A 91 -9.66 -1.85 -3.09
C LEU A 91 -9.28 -3.30 -2.75
N ALA A 92 -8.21 -3.81 -3.35
CA ALA A 92 -7.74 -5.18 -3.15
C ALA A 92 -7.23 -5.44 -1.72
N SER A 93 -6.68 -4.42 -1.06
CA SER A 93 -6.19 -4.46 0.32
C SER A 93 -7.24 -4.08 1.37
N LEU A 94 -8.52 -3.88 0.97
CA LEU A 94 -9.59 -3.35 1.83
C LEU A 94 -9.25 -2.00 2.48
N GLY A 95 -8.32 -1.24 1.90
CA GLY A 95 -7.80 0.01 2.45
C GLY A 95 -6.84 -0.16 3.62
N ILE A 96 -6.46 -1.39 3.98
CA ILE A 96 -5.51 -1.67 5.07
C ILE A 96 -4.09 -1.44 4.54
N LYS A 97 -3.28 -0.68 5.29
CA LYS A 97 -1.88 -0.45 4.92
C LYS A 97 -1.05 -1.73 5.04
N ALA A 98 0.10 -1.75 4.37
CA ALA A 98 1.08 -2.82 4.52
C ALA A 98 1.67 -2.85 5.96
N PRO A 99 2.12 -4.02 6.45
CA PRO A 99 2.09 -5.36 5.82
C PRO A 99 0.70 -6.03 5.67
N ILE A 100 -0.23 -5.87 6.62
CA ILE A 100 -1.49 -6.64 6.68
C ILE A 100 -2.26 -6.62 5.35
N GLY A 101 -2.48 -5.43 4.77
CA GLY A 101 -3.25 -5.31 3.53
C GLY A 101 -2.65 -6.09 2.35
N ARG A 102 -1.32 -6.08 2.21
CA ARG A 102 -0.62 -6.80 1.12
C ARG A 102 -0.72 -8.31 1.29
N PHE A 103 -0.50 -8.82 2.50
CA PHE A 103 -0.65 -10.24 2.79
C PHE A 103 -2.10 -10.69 2.65
N PHE A 104 -3.06 -9.86 3.05
CA PHE A 104 -4.49 -10.15 2.86
C PHE A 104 -4.83 -10.29 1.38
N THR A 105 -4.40 -9.35 0.53
CA THR A 105 -4.60 -9.44 -0.92
C THR A 105 -3.97 -10.70 -1.51
N ALA A 106 -2.75 -11.06 -1.08
CA ALA A 106 -2.09 -12.28 -1.55
C ALA A 106 -2.84 -13.55 -1.13
N MET A 107 -3.28 -13.65 0.13
CA MET A 107 -4.08 -14.78 0.64
C MET A 107 -5.43 -14.88 -0.08
N LEU A 108 -6.10 -13.74 -0.31
CA LEU A 108 -7.36 -13.70 -1.05
C LEU A 108 -7.17 -14.16 -2.50
N GLY A 109 -6.11 -13.70 -3.17
CA GLY A 109 -5.76 -14.13 -4.53
C GLY A 109 -5.49 -15.62 -4.61
N PHE A 110 -4.69 -16.16 -3.68
CA PHE A 110 -4.43 -17.59 -3.59
C PHE A 110 -5.70 -18.40 -3.30
N TYR A 111 -6.56 -17.90 -2.41
CA TYR A 111 -7.83 -18.55 -2.11
C TYR A 111 -8.77 -18.63 -3.31
N ILE A 112 -8.89 -17.54 -4.08
CA ILE A 112 -9.65 -17.54 -5.34
C ILE A 112 -9.05 -18.54 -6.33
N LEU A 113 -7.72 -18.57 -6.45
CA LEU A 113 -7.03 -19.54 -7.29
C LEU A 113 -7.37 -20.98 -6.88
N MET A 114 -7.35 -21.31 -5.59
CA MET A 114 -7.72 -22.64 -5.09
C MET A 114 -9.17 -22.98 -5.44
N ILE A 115 -10.12 -22.05 -5.29
CA ILE A 115 -11.53 -22.27 -5.68
C ILE A 115 -11.64 -22.58 -7.18
N VAL A 116 -10.86 -21.89 -8.02
CA VAL A 116 -10.88 -22.09 -9.48
C VAL A 116 -10.26 -23.43 -9.89
N LEU A 117 -9.22 -23.88 -9.17
CA LEU A 117 -8.52 -25.13 -9.47
C LEU A 117 -9.22 -26.39 -8.90
N GLY A 118 -10.06 -26.26 -7.87
CA GLY A 118 -10.85 -27.34 -7.28
C GLY A 118 -10.23 -27.93 -6.03
#